data_AF-A0A6G2Q9F1-F1
#
_entry.id   AF-A0A6G2Q9F1-F1
#
_cell.length_a   1.000
_cell.length_b   1.000
_cell.length_c   1.000
_cell.angle_alpha   90.00
_cell.angle_beta   90.00
_cell.angle_gamma   90.00
#
_symmetry.space_group_name_H-M   'P 1'
#
loop_
_entity.id
_entity.type
_entity.pdbx_description
1 polymer ?
#
loop_
_entity_poly.entity_id
_entity_poly.type
_entity_poly.pdbx_seq_one_letter_code
_entity_poly.pdbx_strand_id
1 'polypeptide(L)' 'MDPVRYRLLGPTQALRPDGTAVPVGGARLRALLSVLALRAGRTVPVGVLVDEVWGADPPADAAGALQALVGR' A
#
# COMPACT_ATOMS: atom_id res chain seq x y z
N MET A 1 -21.00 -1.77 -3.63
CA MET A 1 -20.11 -0.72 -3.10
C MET A 1 -19.22 -0.27 -4.24
N ASP A 2 -19.27 1.00 -4.60
CA ASP A 2 -18.37 1.53 -5.62
C ASP A 2 -16.93 1.54 -5.06
N PRO A 3 -15.92 1.14 -5.85
CA PRO A 3 -14.57 0.92 -5.35
C PRO A 3 -13.83 2.23 -5.08
N VAL A 4 -12.96 2.22 -4.07
CA VAL A 4 -11.97 3.28 -3.84
C VAL A 4 -10.97 3.30 -5.00
N ARG A 5 -10.61 4.50 -5.47
CA ARG A 5 -9.61 4.69 -6.54
C ARG A 5 -8.28 5.14 -5.94
N TYR A 6 -7.20 4.41 -6.24
CA TYR A 6 -5.84 4.80 -5.86
C TYR A 6 -5.08 5.37 -7.06
N ARG A 7 -4.53 6.58 -6.94
CA ARG A 7 -3.82 7.30 -8.00
C ARG A 7 -2.33 7.41 -7.67
N LEU A 8 -1.48 7.17 -8.66
CA LEU A 8 -0.02 7.08 -8.51
C LEU A 8 0.77 8.08 -9.36
N LEU A 9 0.20 8.56 -10.47
CA LEU A 9 0.88 9.44 -11.41
C LEU A 9 0.81 10.90 -10.93
N GLY A 10 1.52 11.18 -9.85
CA GLY A 10 1.47 12.41 -9.06
C GLY A 10 1.53 12.09 -7.57
N PRO A 11 1.14 13.02 -6.68
CA PRO A 11 0.97 12.72 -5.27
C PRO A 11 0.01 11.54 -5.10
N THR A 12 0.39 10.54 -4.30
CA THR A 12 -0.45 9.36 -4.09
C THR A 12 -1.75 9.75 -3.39
N GLN A 13 -2.89 9.38 -3.97
CA GLN A 13 -4.23 9.72 -3.45
C GLN A 13 -5.13 8.50 -3.45
N ALA A 14 -5.91 8.34 -2.38
CA ALA A 14 -7.06 7.43 -2.34
C ALA A 14 -8.34 8.28 -2.35
N LEU A 15 -9.25 7.98 -3.27
CA LEU A 15 -10.50 8.70 -3.45
C LEU A 15 -11.67 7.74 -3.35
N ARG A 16 -12.72 8.15 -2.63
CA ARG A 16 -14.02 7.50 -2.70
C ARG A 16 -14.67 7.74 -4.07
N PRO A 17 -15.72 6.97 -4.41
CA PRO A 17 -16.49 7.15 -5.64
C PRO A 17 -17.04 8.56 -5.84
N ASP A 18 -17.41 9.24 -4.74
CA ASP A 18 -17.89 10.63 -4.70
C ASP A 18 -16.78 11.68 -4.83
N GLY A 19 -15.52 11.26 -5.00
CA GLY A 19 -14.36 12.13 -5.11
C GLY A 19 -13.78 12.59 -3.77
N THR A 20 -14.36 12.21 -2.63
CA THR A 20 -13.82 12.57 -1.32
C THR A 20 -12.50 11.84 -1.04
N ALA A 21 -11.53 12.56 -0.49
CA ALA A 21 -10.25 11.96 -0.13
C ALA A 21 -10.42 10.96 1.03
N VAL A 22 -9.77 9.81 0.89
CA VAL A 22 -9.55 8.87 1.99
C VAL A 22 -8.15 9.14 2.53
N PRO A 23 -8.01 9.50 3.83
CA PRO A 23 -6.71 9.70 4.41
C PRO A 23 -5.93 8.39 4.40
N VAL A 24 -4.85 8.35 3.63
CA VAL A 24 -3.88 7.25 3.66
C VAL A 24 -2.78 7.63 4.63
N GLY A 25 -2.48 6.71 5.55
CA GLY A 25 -1.43 6.83 6.55
C GLY A 25 -0.01 7.04 5.99
N GLY A 26 0.99 6.84 6.84
CA GLY A 26 2.39 7.18 6.58
C GLY A 26 3.02 6.57 5.31
N ALA A 27 4.26 6.96 5.03
CA ALA A 27 4.98 6.59 3.81
C ALA A 27 4.97 5.08 3.51
N ARG A 28 5.10 4.22 4.53
CA ARG A 28 5.07 2.75 4.37
C ARG A 28 3.73 2.22 3.87
N LEU A 29 2.60 2.76 4.35
CA LEU A 29 1.28 2.35 3.86
C LEU A 29 1.07 2.80 2.40
N ARG A 30 1.53 4.00 2.06
CA ARG A 30 1.52 4.48 0.67
C ARG A 30 2.39 3.61 -0.24
N ALA A 31 3.58 3.22 0.22
CA ALA A 31 4.46 2.31 -0.53
C ALA A 31 3.77 0.97 -0.79
N LEU A 32 3.19 0.35 0.25
CA LEU A 32 2.46 -0.90 0.13
C LEU A 32 1.31 -0.80 -0.89
N LEU A 33 0.45 0.21 -0.77
CA LEU A 33 -0.66 0.41 -1.71
C LEU A 33 -0.16 0.66 -3.14
N SER A 34 0.98 1.32 -3.30
CA SER A 34 1.58 1.56 -4.62
C SER A 34 2.07 0.27 -5.27
N VAL A 35 2.79 -0.57 -4.52
CA VAL A 35 3.28 -1.88 -4.98
C VAL A 35 2.12 -2.78 -5.41
N LEU A 36 1.03 -2.78 -4.64
CA LEU A 36 -0.19 -3.54 -4.94
C LEU A 36 -0.93 -2.98 -6.15
N ALA A 37 -1.08 -1.65 -6.26
CA ALA A 37 -1.75 -1.01 -7.39
C ALA A 37 -1.00 -1.23 -8.72
N LEU A 38 0.34 -1.22 -8.71
CA LEU A 38 1.17 -1.57 -9.87
C LEU A 38 1.03 -3.04 -10.30
N ARG A 39 0.58 -3.90 -9.38
CA ARG A 39 0.39 -5.34 -9.58
C ARG A 39 -1.08 -5.75 -9.41
N ALA A 40 -2.01 -4.85 -9.73
CA ALA A 40 -3.43 -5.05 -9.53
C ALA A 40 -3.94 -6.37 -10.13
N GLY A 41 -4.77 -7.08 -9.37
CA GLY A 41 -5.35 -8.37 -9.76
C GLY A 41 -4.40 -9.56 -9.68
N ARG A 42 -3.20 -9.41 -9.12
CA ARG A 42 -2.22 -10.50 -8.94
C ARG A 42 -1.80 -10.64 -7.49
N THR A 43 -1.56 -11.88 -7.06
CA THR A 43 -0.94 -12.17 -5.76
C THR A 43 0.52 -11.72 -5.76
N VAL A 44 0.92 -10.98 -4.72
CA VAL A 44 2.31 -10.54 -4.51
C VAL A 44 2.87 -11.29 -3.30
N PRO A 45 4.02 -11.98 -3.42
CA PRO A 45 4.64 -12.66 -2.28
C PRO A 45 5.04 -11.68 -1.17
N VAL A 46 4.94 -12.12 0.09
CA VAL A 46 5.28 -11.31 1.26
C VAL A 46 6.70 -10.76 1.20
N GLY A 47 7.69 -11.57 0.81
CA GLY A 47 9.08 -11.11 0.68
C GLY A 47 9.23 -9.93 -0.28
N VAL A 48 8.56 -9.98 -1.44
CA VAL A 48 8.56 -8.86 -2.39
C VAL A 48 7.92 -7.62 -1.79
N LEU A 49 6.81 -7.76 -1.05
CA LEU A 49 6.18 -6.63 -0.36
C LEU A 49 7.11 -6.03 0.70
N VAL A 50 7.85 -6.87 1.42
CA VAL A 50 8.82 -6.41 2.43
C VAL A 50 9.95 -5.62 1.75
N ASP A 51 10.55 -6.20 0.71
CA ASP A 51 11.65 -5.57 -0.02
C ASP A 51 11.25 -4.23 -0.63
N GLU A 52 10.05 -4.14 -1.20
CA GLU A 52 9.57 -2.90 -1.85
C GLU A 52 9.14 -1.83 -0.82
N VAL A 53 8.68 -2.21 0.37
CA VAL A 53 8.21 -1.26 1.39
C VAL A 53 9.34 -0.74 2.28
N TRP A 54 10.33 -1.59 2.60
CA TRP A 54 11.42 -1.26 3.51
C TRP A 54 12.80 -1.20 2.85
N GLY A 55 12.98 -1.75 1.65
CA GLY A 55 14.27 -1.77 0.97
C GLY A 55 15.33 -2.52 1.80
N ALA A 56 16.48 -1.87 1.99
CA ALA A 56 17.62 -2.45 2.68
C ALA A 56 17.50 -2.48 4.22
N ASP A 57 16.48 -1.84 4.80
CA ASP A 57 16.32 -1.73 6.27
C ASP A 57 14.94 -2.24 6.74
N PRO A 58 14.66 -3.54 6.59
CA PRO A 58 13.45 -4.15 7.11
C PRO A 58 13.49 -4.27 8.64
N PRO A 59 12.33 -4.15 9.33
CA PRO A 59 12.27 -4.41 10.75
C PRO A 59 12.51 -5.90 11.04
N ALA A 60 12.95 -6.21 12.26
CA ALA A 60 13.25 -7.59 12.67
C ALA A 60 12.07 -8.57 12.46
N ASP A 61 10.84 -8.11 12.71
CA ASP A 61 9.62 -8.83 12.34
C ASP A 61 8.91 -8.14 11.16
N ALA A 62 9.46 -8.35 9.96
CA ALA A 62 8.92 -7.78 8.74
C ALA A 62 7.51 -8.31 8.39
N ALA A 63 7.23 -9.58 8.69
CA ALA A 63 5.93 -10.18 8.43
C ALA A 63 4.84 -9.56 9.32
N GLY A 64 5.09 -9.45 10.63
CA GLY A 64 4.18 -8.78 11.56
C GLY A 64 3.99 -7.31 11.24
N ALA A 65 5.06 -6.60 10.88
CA ALA A 65 4.96 -5.21 10.45
C ALA A 65 4.12 -5.04 9.17
N LEU A 66 4.26 -5.95 8.20
CA LEU A 66 3.43 -5.95 6.99
C LEU A 66 1.97 -6.23 7.31
N GLN A 67 1.68 -7.21 8.17
CA GLN A 67 0.32 -7.50 8.61
C GLN A 67 -0.33 -6.29 9.29
N ALA A 68 0.40 -5.58 10.14
CA ALA A 68 -0.07 -4.36 10.79
C ALA A 68 -0.38 -3.23 9.77
N LEU A 69 0.38 -3.13 8.68
CA LEU A 69 0.09 -2.18 7.60
C LEU A 69 -1.16 -2.57 6.80
N VAL A 70 -1.36 -3.87 6.53
CA VAL A 70 -2.53 -4.38 5.79
C VAL A 70 -3.82 -4.24 6.60
N GLY A 71 -3.76 -4.40 7.93
CA GLY A 71 -4.92 -4.33 8.81
C GLY A 71 -5.46 -2.91 9.09
N ARG A 72 -4.96 -1.89 8.39
CA ARG A 72 -5.25 -0.47 8.66
C ARG A 72 -6.16 0.14 7.60
#